data_AF-A0A8K0EZ69-F1
#
_entry.id   AF-A0A8K0EZ69-F1
#
_cell.length_a   1.000
_cell.length_b   1.000
_cell.length_c   1.000
_cell.angle_alpha   90.00
_cell.angle_beta   90.00
_cell.angle_gamma   90.00
#
_symmetry.space_group_name_H-M   'P 1'
#
loop_
_entity.id
_entity.type
_entity.pdbx_description
1 polymer ?
#
loop_
_entity_poly.entity_id
_entity_poly.type
_entity_poly.pdbx_seq_one_letter_code
_entity_poly.pdbx_strand_id
1 'polypeptide(L)'
;MMSKEEIGEQLLANEKVRRLCPTQSNKVTGMLLELPTDTLLGLLREEGQLQAAVVKAQGTLQQGEARETERVHCQDQVPVVDRCVALRKHLYAAVCTVNSENAGKITEELLELEEIEVFKLLQDRELLETAVQEALNRIQGPSSRSGTDTSECVEKEDLENILYEKVEELQPNLCAKVTGMLLELPEDTLQTLLADKQALQIAVHRAVNAVQGGEQQGAVDESQLDPDKQELGEQLFDIVCERYEDDAPKITGMLLEMETSTLTRLLGSPDDLNHRIDQAYDALHKS
;
A
#
# COMPACT_ATOMS: atom_id res chain seq x y z
N MET A 1 -16.94 -18.05 60.24
CA MET A 1 -16.33 -18.21 58.91
C MET A 1 -16.41 -16.86 58.24
N MET A 2 -15.30 -16.34 57.72
CA MET A 2 -15.37 -15.14 56.88
C MET A 2 -16.11 -15.48 55.60
N SER A 3 -17.03 -14.61 55.18
CA SER A 3 -17.70 -14.69 53.89
C SER A 3 -16.75 -14.33 52.74
N LYS A 4 -17.07 -14.77 51.52
CA LYS A 4 -16.27 -14.40 50.34
C LYS A 4 -16.28 -12.89 50.09
N GLU A 5 -17.36 -12.19 50.44
CA GLU A 5 -17.47 -10.74 50.33
C GLU A 5 -16.48 -10.03 51.27
N GLU A 6 -16.43 -10.43 52.55
CA GLU A 6 -15.47 -9.88 53.52
C GLU A 6 -14.01 -10.15 53.14
N ILE A 7 -13.74 -11.32 52.55
CA ILE A 7 -12.40 -11.67 52.03
C ILE A 7 -12.04 -10.80 50.82
N GLY A 8 -13.02 -10.52 49.95
CA GLY A 8 -12.86 -9.64 48.79
C GLY A 8 -12.52 -8.21 49.17
N GLU A 9 -13.22 -7.67 50.17
CA GLU A 9 -12.93 -6.34 50.71
C GLU A 9 -11.52 -6.27 51.33
N GLN A 10 -11.09 -7.30 52.06
CA GLN A 10 -9.74 -7.38 52.61
C GLN A 10 -8.66 -7.49 51.52
N LEU A 11 -8.90 -8.25 50.46
CA LEU A 11 -7.98 -8.35 49.32
C LEU A 11 -7.88 -7.01 48.56
N LEU A 12 -9.00 -6.32 48.36
CA LEU A 12 -9.02 -5.03 47.67
C LEU A 12 -8.39 -3.91 48.50
N ALA A 13 -8.61 -3.94 49.82
CA ALA A 13 -7.98 -3.02 50.77
C ALA A 13 -6.49 -3.35 51.01
N ASN A 14 -6.01 -4.52 50.58
CA ASN A 14 -4.63 -4.91 50.76
C ASN A 14 -3.71 -4.01 49.92
N GLU A 15 -2.82 -3.29 50.61
CA GLU A 15 -1.94 -2.30 50.00
C GLU A 15 -1.00 -2.91 48.94
N LYS A 16 -0.68 -4.21 49.03
CA LYS A 16 0.14 -4.90 48.02
C LYS A 16 -0.63 -5.20 46.75
N VAL A 17 -1.91 -5.59 46.82
CA VAL A 17 -2.76 -5.77 45.64
C VAL A 17 -2.91 -4.44 44.90
N ARG A 18 -3.08 -3.34 45.65
CA ARG A 18 -3.14 -1.98 45.09
C ARG A 18 -1.82 -1.50 44.51
N ARG A 19 -0.67 -1.86 45.11
CA ARG A 19 0.66 -1.52 44.57
C ARG A 19 1.03 -2.34 43.34
N LEU A 20 0.66 -3.62 43.30
CA LEU A 20 0.95 -4.51 42.17
C LEU A 20 0.01 -4.27 40.99
N CYS A 21 -1.23 -3.83 41.23
CA CYS A 21 -2.25 -3.64 40.21
C CYS A 21 -3.10 -2.38 40.42
N PRO A 22 -2.53 -1.16 40.35
CA PRO A 22 -3.26 0.07 40.68
C PRO A 22 -4.47 0.33 39.78
N THR A 23 -4.42 -0.11 38.52
CA THR A 23 -5.47 0.11 37.51
C THR A 23 -6.42 -1.08 37.33
N GLN A 24 -6.04 -2.29 37.76
CA GLN A 24 -6.80 -3.54 37.54
C GLN A 24 -7.12 -4.30 38.84
N SER A 25 -6.96 -3.67 40.00
CA SER A 25 -7.17 -4.28 41.32
C SER A 25 -8.55 -4.93 41.48
N ASN A 26 -9.60 -4.31 40.95
CA ASN A 26 -10.96 -4.86 40.99
C ASN A 26 -11.09 -6.16 40.17
N LYS A 27 -10.51 -6.19 38.96
CA LYS A 27 -10.55 -7.39 38.09
C LYS A 27 -9.73 -8.53 38.70
N VAL A 28 -8.53 -8.24 39.17
CA VAL A 28 -7.66 -9.21 39.84
C VAL A 28 -8.31 -9.76 41.11
N THR A 29 -8.92 -8.89 41.92
CA THR A 29 -9.64 -9.33 43.13
C THR A 29 -10.82 -10.23 42.76
N GLY A 30 -11.57 -9.89 41.70
CA GLY A 30 -12.64 -10.74 41.18
C GLY A 30 -12.16 -12.13 40.79
N MET A 31 -11.03 -12.24 40.07
CA MET A 31 -10.43 -13.53 39.70
C MET A 31 -9.96 -14.32 40.92
N LEU A 32 -9.37 -13.66 41.92
CA LEU A 32 -8.95 -14.34 43.15
C LEU A 32 -10.17 -14.87 43.93
N LEU A 33 -11.30 -14.17 43.93
CA LEU A 33 -12.52 -14.60 44.59
C LEU A 33 -13.18 -15.85 43.98
N GLU A 34 -12.78 -16.25 42.77
CA GLU A 34 -13.16 -17.54 42.18
C GLU A 34 -12.51 -18.73 42.89
N LEU A 35 -11.41 -18.51 43.62
CA LEU A 35 -10.74 -19.55 44.37
C LEU A 35 -11.57 -20.02 45.59
N PRO A 36 -11.31 -21.24 46.10
CA PRO A 36 -11.92 -21.72 47.34
C PRO A 36 -11.59 -20.81 48.54
N THR A 37 -12.54 -20.68 49.46
CA THR A 37 -12.40 -19.82 50.66
C THR A 37 -11.17 -20.18 51.49
N ASP A 38 -10.86 -21.47 51.66
CA ASP A 38 -9.66 -21.93 52.39
C ASP A 38 -8.36 -21.49 51.71
N THR A 39 -8.32 -21.50 50.37
CA THR A 39 -7.19 -21.01 49.59
C THR A 39 -7.01 -19.51 49.76
N LEU A 40 -8.11 -18.74 49.72
CA LEU A 40 -8.07 -17.28 49.89
C LEU A 40 -7.59 -16.86 51.28
N LEU A 41 -8.00 -17.58 52.33
CA LEU A 41 -7.51 -17.37 53.69
C LEU A 41 -6.01 -17.72 53.82
N GLY A 42 -5.53 -18.71 53.06
CA GLY A 42 -4.10 -19.02 52.92
C GLY A 42 -3.33 -17.88 52.26
N LEU A 43 -3.86 -17.34 51.17
CA LEU A 43 -3.26 -16.20 50.46
C LEU A 43 -3.19 -14.94 51.34
N LEU A 44 -4.24 -14.65 52.11
CA LEU A 44 -4.23 -13.51 53.05
C LEU A 44 -3.23 -13.68 54.20
N ARG A 45 -2.84 -14.92 54.51
CA ARG A 45 -1.85 -15.23 55.58
C ARG A 45 -0.42 -15.25 55.05
N GLU A 46 -0.21 -15.74 53.84
CA GLU A 46 1.11 -15.89 53.21
C GLU A 46 1.32 -14.89 52.08
N GLU A 47 2.06 -13.85 52.41
CA GLU A 47 2.23 -12.68 51.54
C GLU A 47 2.93 -12.99 50.20
N GLY A 48 3.87 -13.95 50.19
CA GLY A 48 4.53 -14.40 48.96
C GLY A 48 3.60 -15.16 48.03
N GLN A 49 2.65 -15.93 48.57
CA GLN A 49 1.66 -16.66 47.77
C GLN A 49 0.63 -15.71 47.17
N LEU A 50 0.21 -14.68 47.92
CA LEU A 50 -0.67 -13.63 47.41
C LEU A 50 -0.03 -12.90 46.24
N GLN A 51 1.23 -12.51 46.36
CA GLN A 51 1.95 -11.86 45.26
C GLN A 51 2.04 -12.76 44.02
N ALA A 52 2.37 -14.04 44.18
CA ALA A 52 2.41 -14.99 43.06
C ALA A 52 1.02 -15.18 42.41
N ALA A 53 -0.04 -15.25 43.21
CA ALA A 53 -1.41 -15.36 42.72
C ALA A 53 -1.85 -14.11 41.96
N VAL A 54 -1.48 -12.92 42.46
CA VAL A 54 -1.73 -11.63 41.80
C VAL A 54 -1.00 -11.54 40.46
N VAL A 55 0.29 -11.87 40.42
CA VAL A 55 1.08 -11.87 39.17
C VAL A 55 0.51 -12.86 38.15
N LYS A 56 0.08 -14.04 38.61
CA LYS A 56 -0.56 -15.03 37.74
C LYS A 56 -1.90 -14.55 37.21
N ALA A 57 -2.73 -13.91 38.05
CA ALA A 57 -4.00 -13.33 37.64
C ALA A 57 -3.78 -12.16 36.65
N GLN A 58 -2.78 -11.31 36.87
CA GLN A 58 -2.38 -10.26 35.92
C GLN A 58 -1.93 -10.83 34.58
N GLY A 59 -1.08 -11.86 34.59
CA GLY A 59 -0.67 -12.54 33.35
C GLY A 59 -1.86 -13.16 32.62
N THR A 60 -2.85 -13.66 33.35
CA THR A 60 -4.09 -14.20 32.77
C THR A 60 -4.98 -13.08 32.21
N LEU A 61 -5.02 -11.89 32.83
CA LEU A 61 -5.73 -10.73 32.27
C LEU A 61 -5.04 -10.20 31.01
N GLN A 62 -3.70 -10.14 30.98
CA GLN A 62 -2.95 -9.73 29.79
C GLN A 62 -3.09 -10.76 28.64
N GLN A 63 -3.13 -12.05 28.96
CA GLN A 63 -3.41 -13.11 27.99
C GLN A 63 -4.90 -13.20 27.63
N GLY A 64 -5.79 -12.75 28.52
CA GLY A 64 -7.23 -12.64 28.33
C GLY A 64 -7.60 -11.48 27.41
N GLU A 65 -6.98 -10.31 27.57
CA GLU A 65 -7.13 -9.17 26.67
C GLU A 65 -6.53 -9.49 25.27
N ALA A 66 -5.56 -10.38 25.18
CA ALA A 66 -5.07 -10.95 23.91
C ALA A 66 -5.97 -12.06 23.31
N ARG A 67 -6.93 -12.60 24.08
CA ARG A 67 -7.86 -13.68 23.66
C ARG A 67 -9.33 -13.25 23.63
N GLU A 68 -9.70 -12.11 24.21
CA GLU A 68 -11.05 -11.53 24.14
C GLU A 68 -11.37 -10.94 22.76
N THR A 69 -10.38 -10.81 21.88
CA THR A 69 -10.61 -10.62 20.43
C THR A 69 -11.11 -11.90 19.73
N GLU A 70 -11.12 -13.07 20.39
CA GLU A 70 -11.40 -14.36 19.73
C GLU A 70 -12.63 -15.12 20.26
N ARG A 71 -13.48 -14.54 21.14
CA ARG A 71 -14.67 -15.26 21.65
C ARG A 71 -15.99 -14.48 21.78
N VAL A 72 -16.23 -13.50 20.91
CA VAL A 72 -17.61 -13.13 20.55
C VAL A 72 -17.82 -13.46 19.08
N HIS A 73 -18.19 -14.70 18.82
CA HIS A 73 -18.72 -15.09 17.52
C HIS A 73 -20.24 -14.83 17.50
N CYS A 74 -20.62 -13.67 16.97
CA CYS A 74 -21.83 -13.52 16.17
C CYS A 74 -21.44 -12.76 14.90
N GLN A 75 -21.11 -13.55 13.86
CA GLN A 75 -21.11 -13.18 12.43
C GLN A 75 -20.35 -11.89 12.06
N ASP A 76 -19.04 -12.00 11.84
CA ASP A 76 -18.42 -11.83 10.52
C ASP A 76 -16.90 -12.01 10.65
N GLN A 77 -16.33 -12.88 9.83
CA GLN A 77 -14.89 -13.20 9.86
C GLN A 77 -14.13 -12.11 9.11
N VAL A 78 -13.22 -11.41 9.80
CA VAL A 78 -12.25 -10.50 9.18
C VAL A 78 -10.93 -11.28 9.00
N PRO A 79 -10.39 -11.44 7.77
CA PRO A 79 -9.28 -12.36 7.47
C PRO A 79 -7.94 -11.99 8.12
N VAL A 80 -6.99 -12.94 8.13
CA VAL A 80 -5.60 -12.79 8.62
C VAL A 80 -4.82 -11.64 7.94
N VAL A 81 -5.31 -11.14 6.80
CA VAL A 81 -4.81 -9.94 6.10
C VAL A 81 -4.89 -8.69 6.98
N ASP A 82 -5.89 -8.59 7.87
CA ASP A 82 -6.16 -7.38 8.65
C ASP A 82 -5.20 -7.12 9.81
N ARG A 83 -4.50 -8.13 10.36
CA ARG A 83 -3.54 -7.89 11.44
C ARG A 83 -2.28 -7.19 10.96
N CYS A 84 -1.77 -7.57 9.78
CA CYS A 84 -0.60 -6.95 9.18
C CYS A 84 -0.91 -5.49 8.75
N VAL A 85 -2.12 -5.26 8.23
CA VAL A 85 -2.64 -3.93 7.89
C VAL A 85 -2.80 -3.06 9.15
N ALA A 86 -3.38 -3.61 10.22
CA ALA A 86 -3.52 -2.89 11.48
C ALA A 86 -2.16 -2.55 12.09
N LEU A 87 -1.21 -3.49 12.12
CA LEU A 87 0.14 -3.25 12.66
C LEU A 87 0.87 -2.17 11.85
N ARG A 88 0.82 -2.26 10.51
CA ARG A 88 1.37 -1.25 9.60
C ARG A 88 0.78 0.12 9.88
N LYS A 89 -0.54 0.24 10.01
CA LYS A 89 -1.21 1.51 10.29
C LYS A 89 -0.80 2.13 11.62
N HIS A 90 -0.68 1.33 12.68
CA HIS A 90 -0.27 1.81 13.99
C HIS A 90 1.21 2.19 14.01
N LEU A 91 2.07 1.40 13.37
CA LEU A 91 3.48 1.71 13.22
C LEU A 91 3.70 2.97 12.40
N TYR A 92 3.01 3.13 11.27
CA TYR A 92 3.04 4.33 10.46
C TYR A 92 2.65 5.57 11.26
N ALA A 93 1.53 5.51 11.98
CA ALA A 93 1.08 6.61 12.82
C ALA A 93 2.11 6.97 13.89
N ALA A 94 2.74 5.98 14.53
CA ALA A 94 3.78 6.21 15.54
C ALA A 94 5.06 6.81 14.91
N VAL A 95 5.51 6.28 13.78
CA VAL A 95 6.67 6.80 13.03
C VAL A 95 6.42 8.22 12.53
N CYS A 96 5.21 8.55 12.06
CA CYS A 96 4.84 9.92 11.67
C CYS A 96 5.01 10.94 12.79
N THR A 97 4.87 10.53 14.06
CA THR A 97 5.10 11.44 15.20
C THR A 97 6.58 11.76 15.43
N VAL A 98 7.48 10.92 14.89
CA VAL A 98 8.94 11.05 15.01
C VAL A 98 9.54 11.66 13.73
N ASN A 99 9.15 11.14 12.57
CA ASN A 99 9.61 11.60 11.26
C ASN A 99 8.49 11.44 10.23
N SER A 100 7.78 12.53 9.95
CA SER A 100 6.71 12.54 8.94
C SER A 100 7.23 12.50 7.51
N GLU A 101 8.47 12.93 7.26
CA GLU A 101 9.03 13.06 5.91
C GLU A 101 9.35 11.69 5.28
N ASN A 102 9.83 10.73 6.08
CA ASN A 102 10.22 9.40 5.62
C ASN A 102 9.34 8.29 6.22
N ALA A 103 8.18 8.65 6.79
CA ALA A 103 7.39 7.73 7.61
C ALA A 103 7.05 6.42 6.90
N GLY A 104 6.70 6.48 5.60
CA GLY A 104 6.39 5.29 4.79
C GLY A 104 7.59 4.35 4.70
N LYS A 105 8.72 4.84 4.19
CA LYS A 105 9.96 4.05 4.00
C LYS A 105 10.49 3.50 5.32
N ILE A 106 10.42 4.28 6.39
CA ILE A 106 10.82 3.82 7.73
C ILE A 106 9.86 2.74 8.24
N THR A 107 8.55 2.90 8.02
CA THR A 107 7.55 1.90 8.45
C THR A 107 7.73 0.58 7.70
N GLU A 108 8.04 0.64 6.40
CA GLU A 108 8.36 -0.55 5.60
C GLU A 108 9.61 -1.25 6.12
N GLU A 109 10.70 -0.51 6.35
CA GLU A 109 11.94 -1.07 6.90
C GLU A 109 11.75 -1.68 8.30
N LEU A 110 10.94 -1.04 9.15
CA LEU A 110 10.65 -1.55 10.49
C LEU A 110 9.65 -2.72 10.49
N LEU A 111 8.84 -2.88 9.43
CA LEU A 111 7.96 -4.03 9.23
C LEU A 111 8.71 -5.30 8.79
N GLU A 112 9.97 -5.19 8.38
CA GLU A 112 10.83 -6.36 8.15
C GLU A 112 11.26 -7.04 9.47
N LEU A 113 11.06 -6.38 10.61
CA LEU A 113 11.30 -6.94 11.94
C LEU A 113 10.21 -7.95 12.33
N GLU A 114 10.51 -8.82 13.30
CA GLU A 114 9.49 -9.71 13.85
C GLU A 114 8.38 -8.91 14.55
N GLU A 115 7.13 -9.35 14.42
CA GLU A 115 5.94 -8.68 14.98
C GLU A 115 6.10 -8.33 16.48
N ILE A 116 6.78 -9.19 17.25
CA ILE A 116 7.09 -8.98 18.67
C ILE A 116 8.00 -7.77 18.89
N GLU A 117 8.97 -7.54 18.01
CA GLU A 117 9.88 -6.39 18.07
C GLU A 117 9.14 -5.11 17.69
N VAL A 118 8.30 -5.15 16.66
CA VAL A 118 7.44 -4.03 16.27
C VAL A 118 6.49 -3.62 17.41
N PHE A 119 5.91 -4.58 18.13
CA PHE A 119 5.09 -4.29 19.30
C PHE A 119 5.87 -3.64 20.45
N LYS A 120 7.14 -4.02 20.65
CA LYS A 120 8.00 -3.38 21.66
C LYS A 120 8.32 -1.94 21.26
N LEU A 121 8.57 -1.69 19.98
CA LEU A 121 8.77 -0.34 19.44
C LEU A 121 7.51 0.52 19.63
N LEU A 122 6.33 -0.02 19.42
CA LEU A 122 5.07 0.71 19.65
C LEU A 122 4.79 1.03 21.14
N GLN A 123 5.37 0.27 22.07
CA GLN A 123 5.19 0.47 23.51
C GLN A 123 6.25 1.40 24.12
N ASP A 124 7.44 1.48 23.51
CA ASP A 124 8.56 2.26 24.01
C ASP A 124 8.97 3.34 23.00
N ARG A 125 8.68 4.59 23.36
CA ARG A 125 8.95 5.75 22.51
C ARG A 125 10.44 5.99 22.28
N GLU A 126 11.30 5.79 23.27
CA GLU A 126 12.75 6.00 23.09
C GLU A 126 13.34 4.91 22.17
N LEU A 127 12.82 3.68 22.29
CA LEU A 127 13.17 2.57 21.41
C LEU A 127 12.73 2.85 19.97
N LEU A 128 11.51 3.36 19.79
CA LEU A 128 10.97 3.75 18.48
C LEU A 128 11.81 4.86 17.84
N GLU A 129 12.13 5.92 18.57
CA GLU A 129 12.95 7.04 18.07
C GLU A 129 14.35 6.56 17.64
N THR A 130 14.94 5.63 18.41
CA THR A 130 16.22 5.00 18.07
C THR A 130 16.12 4.17 16.79
N ALA A 131 15.09 3.31 16.69
CA ALA A 131 14.88 2.46 15.52
C ALA A 131 14.57 3.27 14.26
N VAL A 132 13.81 4.37 14.38
CA VAL A 132 13.56 5.33 13.31
C VAL A 132 14.87 5.96 12.82
N GLN A 133 15.75 6.35 13.72
CA GLN A 133 17.04 6.94 13.36
C GLN A 133 17.98 5.92 12.68
N GLU A 134 17.97 4.67 13.13
CA GLU A 134 18.72 3.60 12.47
C GLU A 134 18.18 3.29 11.08
N ALA A 135 16.85 3.19 10.93
CA ALA A 135 16.19 3.00 9.64
C ALA A 135 16.53 4.16 8.68
N LEU A 136 16.48 5.41 9.16
CA LEU A 136 16.90 6.58 8.38
C LEU A 136 18.35 6.47 7.90
N ASN A 137 19.28 6.02 8.76
CA ASN A 137 20.67 5.83 8.36
C ASN A 137 20.86 4.73 7.31
N ARG A 138 20.03 3.66 7.34
CA ARG A 138 20.02 2.60 6.33
C ARG A 138 19.45 3.11 5.00
N ILE A 139 18.35 3.86 5.06
CA ILE A 139 17.67 4.46 3.91
C ILE A 139 18.54 5.57 3.27
N GLN A 140 19.33 6.30 4.06
CA GLN A 140 20.19 7.41 3.62
C GLN A 140 21.67 7.01 3.39
N GLY A 141 21.97 5.75 3.08
CA GLY A 141 23.32 5.29 2.73
C GLY A 141 24.03 6.20 1.71
N PRO A 142 25.38 6.21 1.66
CA PRO A 142 26.18 7.31 1.14
C PRO A 142 26.07 7.45 -0.39
N SER A 143 25.05 8.14 -0.87
CA SER A 143 25.07 8.88 -2.12
C SER A 143 23.98 9.94 -2.12
N SER A 144 24.46 11.17 -2.05
CA SER A 144 23.76 12.41 -2.33
C SER A 144 22.89 12.30 -3.59
N ARG A 145 21.58 12.54 -3.47
CA ARG A 145 20.83 13.42 -4.38
C ARG A 145 19.45 13.76 -3.80
N SER A 146 19.36 15.03 -3.40
CA SER A 146 18.17 15.86 -3.30
C SER A 146 17.07 15.50 -4.29
N GLY A 147 15.84 15.40 -3.81
CA GLY A 147 14.62 15.30 -4.59
C GLY A 147 13.46 14.85 -3.71
N THR A 148 12.73 15.81 -3.18
CA THR A 148 11.38 15.64 -2.63
C THR A 148 10.55 14.80 -3.60
N ASP A 149 10.08 13.63 -3.21
CA ASP A 149 8.87 13.04 -3.78
C ASP A 149 8.21 12.13 -2.74
N THR A 150 6.99 12.55 -2.44
CA THR A 150 5.94 11.96 -1.60
C THR A 150 5.75 10.50 -1.98
N SER A 151 6.07 9.57 -1.08
CA SER A 151 5.75 8.15 -1.26
C SER A 151 4.69 7.79 -0.24
N GLU A 152 3.43 8.04 -0.60
CA GLU A 152 2.28 7.42 0.02
C GLU A 152 2.27 5.95 -0.41
N CYS A 153 2.06 5.04 0.54
CA CYS A 153 1.75 3.65 0.25
C CYS A 153 0.40 3.67 -0.47
N VAL A 154 0.41 3.63 -1.79
CA VAL A 154 -0.82 3.62 -2.58
C VAL A 154 -1.44 2.24 -2.39
N GLU A 155 -2.46 2.14 -1.53
CA GLU A 155 -3.28 0.93 -1.49
C GLU A 155 -3.88 0.72 -2.89
N LYS A 156 -4.19 -0.50 -3.27
CA LYS A 156 -4.67 -0.79 -4.64
C LYS A 156 -5.92 0.03 -5.02
N GLU A 157 -6.70 0.46 -4.03
CA GLU A 157 -7.83 1.39 -4.15
C GLU A 157 -7.39 2.84 -4.46
N ASP A 158 -6.24 3.28 -3.95
CA ASP A 158 -5.68 4.60 -4.24
C ASP A 158 -5.07 4.65 -5.66
N LEU A 159 -4.53 3.53 -6.16
CA LEU A 159 -4.00 3.45 -7.54
C LEU A 159 -5.14 3.66 -8.55
N GLU A 160 -6.29 3.06 -8.29
CA GLU A 160 -7.50 3.23 -9.11
C GLU A 160 -7.97 4.68 -9.10
N ASN A 161 -8.01 5.34 -7.94
CA ASN A 161 -8.42 6.74 -7.84
C ASN A 161 -7.44 7.68 -8.54
N ILE A 162 -6.13 7.50 -8.34
CA ILE A 162 -5.07 8.30 -8.98
C ILE A 162 -5.10 8.10 -10.50
N LEU A 163 -5.24 6.85 -10.95
CA LEU A 163 -5.36 6.53 -12.36
C LEU A 163 -6.63 7.14 -12.95
N TYR A 164 -7.77 7.05 -12.27
CA TYR A 164 -9.02 7.63 -12.73
C TYR A 164 -8.91 9.14 -12.90
N GLU A 165 -8.37 9.85 -11.91
CA GLU A 165 -8.18 11.31 -11.99
C GLU A 165 -7.29 11.70 -13.17
N LYS A 166 -6.17 10.98 -13.37
CA LYS A 166 -5.24 11.23 -14.49
C LYS A 166 -5.84 10.91 -15.84
N VAL A 167 -6.64 9.84 -15.94
CA VAL A 167 -7.35 9.47 -17.16
C VAL A 167 -8.49 10.46 -17.43
N GLU A 168 -9.17 10.96 -16.40
CA GLU A 168 -10.23 11.97 -16.52
C GLU A 168 -9.70 13.29 -17.07
N GLU A 169 -8.49 13.70 -16.64
CA GLU A 169 -7.79 14.87 -17.20
C GLU A 169 -7.52 14.72 -18.72
N LEU A 170 -7.26 13.49 -19.19
CA LEU A 170 -6.89 13.21 -20.58
C LEU A 170 -8.11 12.88 -21.46
N GLN A 171 -9.09 12.15 -20.91
CA GLN A 171 -10.25 11.65 -21.65
C GLN A 171 -11.50 11.59 -20.75
N PRO A 172 -12.19 12.73 -20.54
CA PRO A 172 -13.37 12.79 -19.67
C PRO A 172 -14.57 12.00 -20.22
N ASN A 173 -14.67 11.83 -21.54
CA ASN A 173 -15.83 11.17 -22.17
C ASN A 173 -15.81 9.64 -22.04
N LEU A 174 -14.62 9.03 -21.91
CA LEU A 174 -14.45 7.58 -21.85
C LEU A 174 -13.68 7.12 -20.60
N CYS A 175 -13.45 8.01 -19.64
CA CYS A 175 -12.63 7.78 -18.44
C CYS A 175 -12.93 6.42 -17.80
N ALA A 176 -14.18 6.17 -17.40
CA ALA A 176 -14.54 4.94 -16.69
C ALA A 176 -14.19 3.65 -17.47
N LYS A 177 -14.31 3.68 -18.80
CA LYS A 177 -14.06 2.51 -19.65
C LYS A 177 -12.57 2.34 -19.95
N VAL A 178 -11.85 3.45 -20.13
CA VAL A 178 -10.40 3.49 -20.32
C VAL A 178 -9.68 3.08 -19.04
N THR A 179 -10.04 3.67 -17.90
CA THR A 179 -9.50 3.30 -16.58
C THR A 179 -9.75 1.83 -16.29
N GLY A 180 -10.97 1.32 -16.57
CA GLY A 180 -11.27 -0.10 -16.44
C GLY A 180 -10.35 -1.00 -17.27
N MET A 181 -10.05 -0.63 -18.51
CA MET A 181 -9.11 -1.38 -19.36
C MET A 181 -7.66 -1.31 -18.88
N LEU A 182 -7.23 -0.15 -18.38
CA LEU A 182 -5.87 0.02 -17.86
C LEU A 182 -5.68 -0.75 -16.55
N LEU A 183 -6.72 -0.84 -15.70
CA LEU A 183 -6.70 -1.61 -14.47
C LEU A 183 -6.58 -3.12 -14.68
N GLU A 184 -6.77 -3.63 -15.91
CA GLU A 184 -6.48 -5.02 -16.26
C GLU A 184 -4.97 -5.29 -16.41
N LEU A 185 -4.13 -4.25 -16.43
CA LEU A 185 -2.66 -4.37 -16.50
C LEU A 185 -2.05 -4.74 -15.13
N PRO A 186 -0.86 -5.36 -15.12
CA PRO A 186 -0.12 -5.63 -13.90
C PRO A 186 0.18 -4.35 -13.11
N GLU A 187 0.22 -4.47 -11.78
CA GLU A 187 0.41 -3.35 -10.86
C GLU A 187 1.76 -2.63 -11.07
N ASP A 188 2.84 -3.38 -11.33
CA ASP A 188 4.15 -2.81 -11.66
C ASP A 188 4.11 -1.96 -12.94
N THR A 189 3.33 -2.40 -13.94
CA THR A 189 3.14 -1.68 -15.20
C THR A 189 2.33 -0.41 -14.96
N LEU A 190 1.27 -0.48 -14.16
CA LEU A 190 0.45 0.68 -13.79
C LEU A 190 1.25 1.73 -13.01
N GLN A 191 2.08 1.31 -12.05
CA GLN A 191 2.96 2.23 -11.33
C GLN A 191 3.97 2.91 -12.27
N THR A 192 4.53 2.14 -13.23
CA THR A 192 5.43 2.69 -14.26
C THR A 192 4.71 3.72 -15.13
N LEU A 193 3.48 3.43 -15.56
CA LEU A 193 2.66 4.36 -16.33
C LEU A 193 2.31 5.62 -15.51
N LEU A 194 1.97 5.47 -14.23
CA LEU A 194 1.68 6.62 -13.37
C LEU A 194 2.92 7.49 -13.07
N ALA A 195 4.10 6.89 -13.08
CA ALA A 195 5.37 7.62 -12.92
C ALA A 195 5.77 8.40 -14.19
N ASP A 196 5.33 7.95 -15.38
CA ASP A 196 5.63 8.59 -16.66
C ASP A 196 4.36 9.06 -17.37
N LYS A 197 4.15 10.39 -17.33
CA LYS A 197 3.01 11.05 -17.96
C LYS A 197 2.89 10.75 -19.46
N GLN A 198 3.99 10.63 -20.20
CA GLN A 198 3.93 10.31 -21.64
C GLN A 198 3.50 8.85 -21.84
N ALA A 199 4.06 7.93 -21.06
CA ALA A 199 3.66 6.52 -21.12
C ALA A 199 2.17 6.35 -20.79
N LEU A 200 1.66 7.06 -19.78
CA LEU A 200 0.24 7.07 -19.44
C LEU A 200 -0.63 7.64 -20.58
N GLN A 201 -0.20 8.73 -21.21
CA GLN A 201 -0.91 9.31 -22.36
C GLN A 201 -1.00 8.32 -23.52
N ILE A 202 0.09 7.63 -23.84
CA ILE A 202 0.12 6.59 -24.88
C ILE A 202 -0.84 5.46 -24.51
N ALA A 203 -0.80 4.98 -23.27
CA ALA A 203 -1.68 3.91 -22.79
C ALA A 203 -3.17 4.30 -22.83
N VAL A 204 -3.50 5.54 -22.44
CA VAL A 204 -4.86 6.09 -22.53
C VAL A 204 -5.33 6.17 -23.98
N HIS A 205 -4.51 6.66 -24.90
CA HIS A 205 -4.85 6.70 -26.32
C HIS A 205 -5.09 5.29 -26.89
N ARG A 206 -4.24 4.31 -26.56
CA ARG A 206 -4.43 2.91 -26.97
C ARG A 206 -5.75 2.35 -26.45
N ALA A 207 -6.06 2.58 -25.18
CA ALA A 207 -7.32 2.14 -24.58
C ALA A 207 -8.54 2.86 -25.21
N VAL A 208 -8.46 4.15 -25.50
CA VAL A 208 -9.52 4.90 -26.21
C VAL A 208 -9.77 4.29 -27.59
N ASN A 209 -8.70 4.00 -28.35
CA ASN A 209 -8.81 3.36 -29.65
C ASN A 209 -9.43 1.96 -29.56
N ALA A 210 -9.12 1.18 -28.53
CA ALA A 210 -9.75 -0.12 -28.30
C ALA A 210 -11.24 0.01 -27.92
N VAL A 211 -11.61 1.06 -27.17
CA VAL A 211 -12.99 1.34 -26.75
C VAL A 211 -13.86 1.87 -27.89
N GLN A 212 -13.29 2.71 -28.76
CA GLN A 212 -13.99 3.34 -29.89
C GLN A 212 -13.91 2.52 -31.19
N GLY A 213 -12.88 1.68 -31.33
CA GLY A 213 -12.59 0.85 -32.51
C GLY A 213 -13.08 -0.59 -32.41
N GLY A 214 -14.11 -0.87 -31.60
CA GLY A 214 -14.84 -2.12 -31.71
C GLY A 214 -15.36 -2.27 -33.14
N GLU A 215 -14.76 -3.21 -33.89
CA GLU A 215 -15.03 -3.53 -35.29
C GLU A 215 -14.22 -2.74 -36.33
N GLN A 216 -12.89 -2.98 -36.42
CA GLN A 216 -12.33 -3.65 -37.60
C GLN A 216 -10.83 -4.00 -37.46
N GLN A 217 -10.54 -5.18 -38.00
CA GLN A 217 -9.27 -5.89 -38.09
C GLN A 217 -8.06 -4.99 -38.39
N GLY A 218 -7.08 -5.04 -37.50
CA GLY A 218 -5.74 -4.53 -37.68
C GLY A 218 -4.81 -5.03 -36.56
N ALA A 219 -4.98 -6.28 -36.15
CA ALA A 219 -4.00 -6.96 -35.31
C ALA A 219 -2.72 -7.13 -36.14
N VAL A 220 -1.88 -6.10 -36.16
CA VAL A 220 -0.45 -6.34 -36.20
C VAL A 220 -0.08 -6.74 -34.79
N ASP A 221 0.13 -8.03 -34.65
CA ASP A 221 0.73 -8.69 -33.50
C ASP A 221 2.00 -7.91 -33.07
N GLU A 222 1.86 -6.97 -32.13
CA GLU A 222 2.98 -6.27 -31.48
C GLU A 222 3.95 -7.27 -30.82
N SER A 223 3.50 -8.51 -30.61
CA SER A 223 4.29 -9.66 -30.18
C SER A 223 5.29 -10.19 -31.23
N GLN A 224 5.27 -9.68 -32.47
CA GLN A 224 6.14 -10.10 -33.59
C GLN A 224 6.89 -8.96 -34.28
N LEU A 225 6.79 -7.72 -33.80
CA LEU A 225 7.56 -6.61 -34.34
C LEU A 225 9.00 -6.68 -33.82
N ASP A 226 9.98 -6.62 -34.74
CA ASP A 226 11.39 -6.48 -34.39
C ASP A 226 11.55 -5.31 -33.38
N PRO A 227 12.37 -5.46 -32.33
CA PRO A 227 12.54 -4.42 -31.30
C PRO A 227 12.92 -3.06 -31.89
N ASP A 228 13.68 -3.08 -33.00
CA ASP A 228 14.07 -1.89 -33.74
C ASP A 228 12.86 -1.13 -34.34
N LYS A 229 11.81 -1.84 -34.75
CA LYS A 229 10.58 -1.21 -35.28
C LYS A 229 9.69 -0.65 -34.18
N GLN A 230 9.75 -1.22 -32.98
CA GLN A 230 8.98 -0.70 -31.84
C GLN A 230 9.48 0.66 -31.39
N GLU A 231 10.79 0.82 -31.23
CA GLU A 231 11.42 2.11 -30.89
C GLU A 231 11.15 3.18 -31.96
N LEU A 232 11.21 2.80 -33.25
CA LEU A 232 10.86 3.70 -34.34
C LEU A 232 9.37 4.07 -34.35
N GLY A 233 8.50 3.12 -33.99
CA GLY A 233 7.07 3.35 -33.89
C GLY A 233 6.71 4.37 -32.83
N GLU A 234 7.34 4.28 -31.66
CA GLU A 234 7.16 5.25 -30.57
C GLU A 234 7.63 6.65 -31.00
N GLN A 235 8.83 6.77 -31.60
CA GLN A 235 9.33 8.05 -32.10
C GLN A 235 8.45 8.66 -33.20
N LEU A 236 7.93 7.83 -34.11
CA LEU A 236 7.02 8.30 -35.16
C LEU A 236 5.68 8.73 -34.57
N PHE A 237 5.16 8.00 -33.59
CA PHE A 237 3.90 8.32 -32.93
C PHE A 237 3.96 9.70 -32.28
N ASP A 238 5.01 10.00 -31.53
CA ASP A 238 5.19 11.29 -30.89
C ASP A 238 5.16 12.44 -31.90
N ILE A 239 5.88 12.30 -33.02
CA ILE A 239 5.94 13.30 -34.09
C ILE A 239 4.58 13.48 -34.78
N VAL A 240 3.85 12.39 -35.00
CA VAL A 240 2.53 12.45 -35.67
C VAL A 240 1.47 13.01 -34.73
N CYS A 241 1.50 12.63 -33.45
CA CYS A 241 0.60 13.14 -32.41
C CYS A 241 0.64 14.66 -32.28
N GLU A 242 1.78 15.30 -32.51
CA GLU A 242 1.88 16.77 -32.50
C GLU A 242 1.00 17.45 -33.57
N ARG A 243 0.65 16.76 -34.66
CA ARG A 243 -0.15 17.33 -35.77
C ARG A 243 -1.51 16.68 -35.96
N TYR A 244 -1.64 15.39 -35.68
CA TYR A 244 -2.81 14.58 -36.00
C TYR A 244 -3.15 13.68 -34.81
N GLU A 245 -3.49 14.28 -33.66
CA GLU A 245 -3.76 13.58 -32.39
C GLU A 245 -4.74 12.40 -32.54
N ASP A 246 -5.86 12.59 -33.25
CA ASP A 246 -6.90 11.58 -33.43
C ASP A 246 -6.51 10.44 -34.40
N ASP A 247 -5.66 10.74 -35.40
CA ASP A 247 -5.29 9.79 -36.47
C ASP A 247 -3.84 9.27 -36.33
N ALA A 248 -3.09 9.78 -35.36
CA ALA A 248 -1.72 9.39 -35.08
C ALA A 248 -1.48 7.89 -35.00
N PRO A 249 -2.32 7.07 -34.31
CA PRO A 249 -2.11 5.63 -34.27
C PRO A 249 -2.25 4.98 -35.65
N LYS A 250 -3.19 5.45 -36.48
CA LYS A 250 -3.43 4.89 -37.82
C LYS A 250 -2.35 5.31 -38.80
N ILE A 251 -1.97 6.58 -38.77
CA ILE A 251 -0.89 7.12 -39.60
C ILE A 251 0.43 6.45 -39.23
N THR A 252 0.73 6.31 -37.93
CA THR A 252 1.95 5.63 -37.46
C THR A 252 1.95 4.16 -37.89
N GLY A 253 0.82 3.47 -37.79
CA GLY A 253 0.66 2.12 -38.32
C GLY A 253 0.96 2.03 -39.81
N MET A 254 0.38 2.91 -40.62
CA MET A 254 0.63 2.99 -42.07
C MET A 254 2.10 3.29 -42.40
N LEU A 255 2.79 4.08 -41.57
CA LEU A 255 4.22 4.32 -41.72
C LEU A 255 5.05 3.09 -41.33
N LEU A 256 4.68 2.38 -40.27
CA LEU A 256 5.37 1.17 -39.80
C LEU A 256 5.28 -0.02 -40.76
N GLU A 257 4.34 0.00 -41.69
CA GLU A 257 4.29 -0.93 -42.83
C GLU A 257 5.49 -0.77 -43.80
N MET A 258 6.24 0.33 -43.72
CA MET A 258 7.45 0.54 -44.50
C MET A 258 8.65 -0.25 -43.97
N GLU A 259 9.70 -0.39 -44.78
CA GLU A 259 10.98 -0.97 -44.34
C GLU A 259 11.67 -0.08 -43.31
N THR A 260 12.27 -0.71 -42.27
CA THR A 260 13.01 -0.04 -41.18
C THR A 260 14.05 0.95 -41.70
N SER A 261 14.84 0.57 -42.73
CA SER A 261 15.85 1.44 -43.33
C SER A 261 15.27 2.70 -43.98
N THR A 262 14.03 2.62 -44.47
CA THR A 262 13.33 3.79 -45.02
C THR A 262 12.84 4.70 -43.90
N LEU A 263 12.31 4.14 -42.82
CA LEU A 263 11.87 4.89 -41.64
C LEU A 263 13.02 5.64 -40.97
N THR A 264 14.17 4.99 -40.78
CA THR A 264 15.37 5.64 -40.22
C THR A 264 15.84 6.81 -41.09
N ARG A 265 15.75 6.69 -42.41
CA ARG A 265 16.07 7.80 -43.33
C ARG A 265 15.07 8.95 -43.21
N LEU A 266 13.77 8.64 -43.06
CA LEU A 266 12.72 9.64 -42.88
C LEU A 266 12.88 10.38 -41.55
N LEU A 267 13.19 9.69 -40.45
CA LEU A 267 13.49 10.34 -39.17
C LEU A 267 14.72 11.26 -39.24
N GLY A 268 15.66 11.00 -40.15
CA GLY A 268 16.78 11.89 -40.44
C GLY A 268 16.43 13.13 -41.27
N SER A 269 15.21 13.23 -41.81
CA SER A 269 14.76 14.33 -42.68
C SER A 269 13.32 14.73 -42.33
N PRO A 270 13.13 15.76 -41.46
CA PRO A 270 11.80 16.13 -40.99
C PRO A 270 10.86 16.58 -42.11
N ASP A 271 11.37 17.17 -43.19
CA ASP A 271 10.54 17.57 -44.34
C ASP A 271 9.98 16.36 -45.10
N ASP A 272 10.80 15.33 -45.33
CA ASP A 272 10.36 14.10 -46.00
C ASP A 272 9.39 13.29 -45.14
N LEU A 273 9.64 13.25 -43.82
CA LEU A 273 8.75 12.60 -42.87
C LEU A 273 7.39 13.29 -42.84
N ASN A 274 7.36 14.62 -42.72
CA ASN A 274 6.11 15.38 -42.76
C ASN A 274 5.33 15.14 -44.05
N HIS A 275 6.02 15.10 -45.20
CA HIS A 275 5.37 14.79 -46.47
C HIS A 275 4.73 13.39 -46.47
N ARG A 276 5.38 12.40 -45.84
CA ARG A 276 4.85 11.04 -45.69
C ARG A 276 3.67 10.97 -44.73
N ILE A 277 3.72 11.72 -43.63
CA ILE A 277 2.61 11.85 -42.67
C ILE A 277 1.38 12.44 -43.40
N ASP A 278 1.57 13.53 -44.15
CA ASP A 278 0.49 14.16 -44.91
C ASP A 278 -0.10 13.22 -45.97
N GLN A 279 0.73 12.42 -46.64
CA GLN A 279 0.26 11.40 -47.58
C GLN A 279 -0.57 10.30 -46.90
N ALA A 280 -0.15 9.84 -45.72
CA ALA A 280 -0.89 8.84 -44.95
C ALA A 280 -2.23 9.41 -44.45
N TYR A 281 -2.22 10.65 -43.95
CA TYR A 281 -3.43 11.37 -43.55
C TYR A 281 -4.41 11.54 -44.73
N ASP A 282 -3.90 11.97 -45.89
CA ASP A 282 -4.70 12.10 -47.12
C ASP A 282 -5.29 10.75 -47.55
N ALA A 283 -4.52 9.67 -47.47
CA ALA A 283 -4.99 8.33 -47.82
C ALA A 283 -6.10 7.84 -46.87
N LEU A 284 -6.01 8.20 -45.59
CA LEU A 284 -7.02 7.87 -44.59
C LEU A 284 -8.34 8.64 -44.82
N HIS A 285 -8.27 9.88 -45.30
CA HIS A 285 -9.44 10.75 -45.49
C HIS A 285 -9.99 10.82 -46.92
N LYS A 286 -9.28 10.23 -47.91
CA LYS A 286 -9.73 10.11 -49.31
C LYS A 286 -10.43 8.77 -49.62
N SER A 287 -10.72 7.95 -48.61
CA SER A 287 -11.45 6.68 -48.74
C SER A 287 -12.96 6.86 -48.60
#